data_AF-A0A1I0XSK4-F1
#
_entry.id   AF-A0A1I0XSK4-F1
#
_cell.length_a   1.000
_cell.length_b   1.000
_cell.length_c   1.000
_cell.angle_alpha   90.00
_cell.angle_beta   90.00
_cell.angle_gamma   90.00
#
_symmetry.space_group_name_H-M   'P 1'
#
loop_
_entity.id
_entity.type
_entity.pdbx_description
1 polymer ?
#
loop_
_entity_poly.entity_id
_entity_poly.type
_entity_poly.pdbx_seq_one_letter_code
_entity_poly.pdbx_strand_id
1 'polypeptide(L)'
;MTTNPNDFNATLEAKNKEHKSLIKPTIRLFKYWNATAGFPFQSFEMEKWVCGMSFWFQANQKDYFFAVIENLNTSTSYSQWVNNEITRAKNVVANVRRYEKDVRQQCVRCVSLRR
;
A
#
# COMPACT_ATOMS: atom_id res chain seq x y z
N MET A 1 -2.37 16.54 26.13
CA MET A 1 -3.16 15.41 25.59
C MET A 1 -2.49 14.11 26.03
N THR A 2 -3.18 13.29 26.81
CA THR A 2 -2.72 11.96 27.25
C THR A 2 -3.00 10.93 26.16
N THR A 3 -2.09 10.82 25.20
CA THR A 3 -2.05 9.64 24.32
C THR A 3 -1.61 8.43 25.14
N ASN A 4 -2.50 7.47 25.37
CA ASN A 4 -2.15 6.20 25.96
C ASN A 4 -1.38 5.37 24.90
N PRO A 5 -0.07 5.14 25.06
CA PRO A 5 0.76 4.51 24.04
C PRO A 5 0.33 3.06 23.74
N ASN A 6 -0.46 2.44 24.62
CA ASN A 6 -0.86 1.05 24.50
C ASN A 6 -2.13 0.81 23.68
N ASP A 7 -3.02 1.81 23.57
CA ASP A 7 -4.33 1.61 22.94
C ASP A 7 -4.20 1.37 21.44
N PHE A 8 -3.32 2.11 20.76
CA PHE A 8 -3.06 1.92 19.34
C PHE A 8 -2.44 0.55 19.04
N ASN A 9 -1.54 0.07 19.90
CA ASN A 9 -0.92 -1.23 19.75
C ASN A 9 -1.97 -2.36 19.85
N ALA A 10 -2.92 -2.24 20.76
CA ALA A 10 -4.02 -3.21 20.88
C ALA A 10 -4.91 -3.23 19.62
N THR A 11 -5.28 -2.05 19.09
CA THR A 11 -6.05 -1.95 17.83
C THR A 11 -5.30 -2.56 16.65
N LEU A 12 -4.00 -2.25 16.53
CA LEU A 12 -3.16 -2.77 15.47
C LEU A 12 -3.01 -4.29 15.56
N GLU A 13 -2.82 -4.85 16.76
CA GLU A 13 -2.76 -6.30 16.97
C GLU A 13 -4.08 -6.99 16.58
N ALA A 14 -5.22 -6.43 16.98
CA ALA A 14 -6.53 -6.98 16.65
C ALA A 14 -6.74 -7.01 15.12
N LYS A 15 -6.49 -5.89 14.44
CA LYS A 15 -6.58 -5.79 12.98
C LYS A 15 -5.59 -6.71 12.28
N ASN A 16 -4.38 -6.83 12.81
CA ASN A 16 -3.38 -7.73 12.25
C ASN A 16 -3.83 -9.19 12.34
N LYS A 17 -4.44 -9.62 13.46
CA LYS A 17 -5.01 -10.97 13.59
C LYS A 17 -6.17 -11.22 12.62
N GLU A 18 -7.07 -10.25 12.46
CA GLU A 18 -8.22 -10.31 11.53
C GLU A 18 -7.75 -10.49 10.07
N HIS A 19 -6.68 -9.79 9.69
CA HIS A 19 -6.12 -9.80 8.34
C HIS A 19 -4.93 -10.77 8.17
N LYS A 20 -4.93 -11.90 8.89
CA LYS A 20 -3.94 -13.00 8.75
C LYS A 20 -2.48 -12.56 8.90
N SER A 21 -2.23 -11.58 9.77
CA SER A 21 -0.91 -11.00 10.03
C SER A 21 -0.26 -10.21 8.87
N LEU A 22 -1.05 -9.73 7.92
CA LEU A 22 -0.56 -8.98 6.75
C LEU A 22 -0.49 -7.46 6.97
N ILE A 23 -1.17 -6.92 7.98
CA ILE A 23 -1.20 -5.46 8.23
C ILE A 23 0.17 -4.95 8.68
N LYS A 24 0.81 -5.61 9.64
CA LYS A 24 2.14 -5.20 10.14
C LYS A 24 3.21 -5.21 9.04
N PRO A 25 3.35 -6.27 8.21
CA PRO A 25 4.26 -6.22 7.07
C PRO A 25 3.90 -5.13 6.05
N THR A 26 2.61 -4.86 5.81
CA THR A 26 2.18 -3.77 4.92
C THR A 26 2.64 -2.41 5.44
N ILE A 27 2.47 -2.16 6.74
CA ILE A 27 2.97 -0.95 7.40
C ILE A 27 4.50 -0.84 7.25
N ARG A 28 5.25 -1.93 7.41
CA ARG A 28 6.71 -1.93 7.23
C ARG A 28 7.11 -1.56 5.80
N LEU A 29 6.45 -2.13 4.80
CA LEU A 29 6.68 -1.79 3.40
C LEU A 29 6.34 -0.32 3.12
N PHE A 30 5.27 0.18 3.72
CA PHE A 30 4.87 1.56 3.55
C PHE A 30 5.81 2.54 4.24
N LYS A 31 6.32 2.22 5.44
CA LYS A 31 7.41 2.95 6.10
C LYS A 31 8.67 2.99 5.25
N TYR A 32 9.02 1.87 4.62
CA TYR A 32 10.16 1.80 3.72
C TYR A 32 9.97 2.74 2.52
N TRP A 33 8.81 2.68 1.87
CA TRP A 33 8.48 3.62 0.78
C TRP A 33 8.56 5.09 1.25
N ASN A 34 7.99 5.40 2.42
CA ASN A 34 8.03 6.74 3.01
C ASN A 34 9.47 7.23 3.24
N ALA A 35 10.35 6.37 3.76
CA ALA A 35 11.76 6.69 3.95
C ALA A 35 12.47 6.94 2.60
N THR A 36 12.21 6.11 1.58
CA THR A 36 12.80 6.29 0.24
C THR A 36 12.29 7.55 -0.47
N ALA A 37 11.09 8.02 -0.13
CA ALA A 37 10.50 9.24 -0.66
C ALA A 37 10.94 10.51 0.09
N GLY A 38 11.79 10.41 1.13
CA GLY A 38 12.24 11.56 1.91
C GLY A 38 11.30 11.96 3.06
N PHE A 39 10.56 11.01 3.61
CA PHE A 39 9.61 11.19 4.72
C PHE A 39 8.48 12.20 4.43
N PRO A 40 7.68 12.01 3.35
CA PRO A 40 6.51 12.84 3.07
C PRO A 40 5.47 12.80 4.19
N PHE A 41 5.34 11.70 4.93
CA PHE A 41 4.37 11.52 6.00
C PHE A 41 5.01 11.22 7.36
N GLN A 42 4.35 11.65 8.43
CA GLN A 42 4.72 11.28 9.79
C GLN A 42 4.39 9.80 10.07
N SER A 43 5.34 9.08 10.67
CA SER A 43 5.23 7.62 10.87
C SER A 43 3.98 7.21 11.65
N PHE A 44 3.62 7.96 12.70
CA PHE A 44 2.49 7.60 13.55
C PHE A 44 1.12 7.84 12.90
N GLU A 45 0.96 8.98 12.22
CA GLU A 45 -0.28 9.30 11.50
C GLU A 45 -0.51 8.30 10.36
N MET A 46 0.57 7.94 9.68
CA MET A 46 0.57 6.95 8.62
C MET A 46 0.16 5.56 9.11
N GLU A 47 0.70 5.10 10.24
CA GLU A 47 0.35 3.81 10.83
C GLU A 47 -1.14 3.77 11.22
N LYS A 48 -1.67 4.85 11.81
CA LYS A 48 -3.09 4.99 12.11
C LYS A 48 -3.95 4.99 10.85
N TRP A 49 -3.54 5.72 9.82
CA TRP A 49 -4.27 5.80 8.56
C TRP A 49 -4.37 4.42 7.91
N VAL A 50 -3.26 3.68 7.78
CA VAL A 50 -3.27 2.31 7.25
C VAL A 50 -4.12 1.37 8.10
N CYS A 51 -4.07 1.48 9.43
CA CYS A 51 -4.89 0.66 10.33
C CYS A 51 -6.39 0.95 10.23
N GLY A 52 -6.77 2.19 9.86
CA GLY A 52 -8.15 2.61 9.64
C GLY A 52 -8.70 2.26 8.25
N MET A 53 -7.86 1.78 7.33
CA MET A 53 -8.29 1.39 6.00
C MET A 53 -9.04 0.05 5.98
N SER A 54 -10.01 -0.05 5.08
CA SER A 54 -10.75 -1.28 4.80
C SER A 54 -10.10 -2.05 3.65
N PHE A 55 -9.48 -3.20 3.95
CA PHE A 55 -8.86 -4.09 2.96
C PHE A 55 -9.85 -5.17 2.48
N TRP A 56 -10.83 -4.77 1.67
CA TRP A 56 -11.82 -5.70 1.14
C TRP A 56 -11.25 -6.50 -0.05
N PHE A 57 -11.47 -7.81 -0.06
CA PHE A 57 -11.05 -8.74 -1.12
C PHE A 57 -9.54 -8.82 -1.41
N GLN A 58 -8.68 -8.34 -0.50
CA GLN A 58 -7.22 -8.47 -0.64
C GLN A 58 -6.77 -9.83 -0.12
N ALA A 59 -6.04 -10.59 -0.94
CA ALA A 59 -5.68 -11.97 -0.61
C ALA A 59 -4.19 -12.16 -0.25
N ASN A 60 -3.31 -11.25 -0.68
CA ASN A 60 -1.87 -11.40 -0.54
C ASN A 60 -1.19 -10.08 -0.12
N GLN A 61 0.06 -10.19 0.33
CA GLN A 61 0.85 -9.06 0.83
C GLN A 61 1.02 -7.92 -0.19
N LYS A 62 1.14 -8.26 -1.48
CA LYS A 62 1.29 -7.31 -2.58
C LYS A 62 0.00 -6.50 -2.76
N ASP A 63 -1.14 -7.17 -2.77
CA ASP A 63 -2.47 -6.58 -2.92
C ASP A 63 -2.80 -5.64 -1.75
N TYR A 64 -2.44 -6.01 -0.52
CA TYR A 64 -2.53 -5.10 0.63
C TYR A 64 -1.69 -3.83 0.44
N PHE A 65 -0.42 -3.97 0.02
CA PHE A 65 0.44 -2.82 -0.21
C PHE A 65 -0.05 -1.94 -1.37
N PHE A 66 -0.52 -2.55 -2.46
CA PHE A 66 -1.09 -1.84 -3.60
C PHE A 66 -2.34 -1.07 -3.20
N ALA A 67 -3.22 -1.67 -2.40
CA ALA A 67 -4.39 -0.98 -1.86
C ALA A 67 -4.00 0.26 -1.05
N VAL A 68 -2.96 0.19 -0.21
CA VAL A 68 -2.44 1.36 0.51
C VAL A 68 -2.03 2.47 -0.46
N ILE A 69 -1.21 2.15 -1.46
CA ILE A 69 -0.71 3.14 -2.44
C ILE A 69 -1.84 3.72 -3.30
N GLU A 70 -2.81 2.91 -3.72
CA GLU A 70 -3.93 3.33 -4.56
C GLU A 70 -4.85 4.34 -3.85
N ASN A 71 -5.02 4.19 -2.54
CA ASN A 71 -5.81 5.10 -1.70
C ASN A 71 -5.07 6.37 -1.29
N LEU A 72 -3.78 6.52 -1.62
CA LEU A 72 -3.09 7.79 -1.45
C LEU A 72 -3.71 8.83 -2.38
N ASN A 73 -3.98 10.01 -1.82
CA ASN A 73 -4.53 11.14 -2.55
C ASN A 73 -3.56 12.31 -2.51
N THR A 74 -3.39 12.96 -3.66
CA THR A 74 -2.70 14.24 -3.75
C THR A 74 -3.60 15.34 -3.18
N SER A 75 -3.01 16.33 -2.52
CA SER A 75 -3.74 17.46 -1.95
C SER A 75 -3.03 18.76 -2.31
N THR A 76 -3.79 19.84 -2.49
CA THR A 76 -3.24 21.18 -2.66
C THR A 76 -2.50 21.68 -1.42
N SER A 77 -2.78 21.10 -0.25
CA SER A 77 -2.08 21.38 1.01
C SER A 77 -0.70 20.71 1.09
N TYR A 78 -0.42 19.71 0.26
CA TYR A 78 0.89 19.07 0.20
C TYR A 78 1.83 19.86 -0.70
N SER A 79 3.12 19.84 -0.38
CA SER A 79 4.13 20.38 -1.28
C SER A 79 4.12 19.63 -2.61
N GLN A 80 4.53 20.31 -3.68
CA GLN A 80 4.54 19.73 -5.01
C GLN A 80 5.35 18.43 -5.08
N TRP A 81 6.48 18.37 -4.37
CA TRP A 81 7.32 17.17 -4.34
C TRP A 81 6.62 15.96 -3.71
N VAL A 82 5.82 16.16 -2.64
CA VAL A 82 5.03 15.08 -2.03
C VAL A 82 3.97 14.57 -3.01
N ASN A 83 3.27 15.48 -3.68
CA ASN A 83 2.28 15.12 -4.70
C ASN A 83 2.92 14.36 -5.87
N ASN A 84 4.13 14.76 -6.27
CA ASN A 84 4.90 14.06 -7.30
C ASN A 84 5.28 12.63 -6.84
N GLU A 85 5.72 12.44 -5.59
CA GLU A 85 6.05 11.11 -5.06
C GLU A 85 4.81 10.20 -4.94
N ILE A 86 3.68 10.72 -4.48
CA ILE A 86 2.40 10.00 -4.47
C ILE A 86 2.03 9.55 -5.89
N THR A 87 2.10 10.49 -6.85
CA THR A 87 1.80 10.21 -8.26
C THR A 87 2.74 9.16 -8.83
N ARG A 88 4.04 9.26 -8.54
CA ARG A 88 5.06 8.30 -8.95
C ARG A 88 4.74 6.90 -8.40
N ALA A 89 4.41 6.79 -7.13
CA ALA A 89 4.05 5.52 -6.51
C ALA A 89 2.81 4.89 -7.15
N LYS A 90 1.74 5.68 -7.38
CA LYS A 90 0.52 5.21 -8.05
C LYS A 90 0.80 4.75 -9.49
N ASN A 91 1.63 5.48 -10.22
CA ASN A 91 2.02 5.11 -11.58
C ASN A 91 2.81 3.78 -11.61
N VAL A 92 3.71 3.56 -10.66
CA VAL A 92 4.44 2.28 -10.54
C VAL A 92 3.47 1.13 -10.30
N VAL A 93 2.55 1.25 -9.36
CA VAL A 93 1.54 0.21 -9.07
C VAL A 93 0.66 -0.08 -10.31
N ALA A 94 0.20 0.97 -11.00
CA ALA A 94 -0.59 0.83 -12.22
C ALA A 94 0.19 0.10 -13.32
N ASN A 95 1.46 0.46 -13.52
CA ASN A 95 2.34 -0.19 -14.49
C ASN A 95 2.58 -1.67 -14.16
N VAL A 96 2.84 -2.01 -12.89
CA VAL A 96 3.03 -3.41 -12.46
C VAL A 96 1.79 -4.23 -12.77
N ARG A 97 0.58 -3.75 -12.42
CA ARG A 97 -0.67 -4.44 -12.75
C ARG A 97 -0.86 -4.62 -14.25
N ARG A 98 -0.51 -3.61 -15.05
CA ARG A 98 -0.56 -3.70 -16.52
C ARG A 98 0.39 -4.77 -17.05
N TYR A 99 1.65 -4.77 -16.62
CA TYR A 99 2.64 -5.74 -17.07
C TYR A 99 2.29 -7.17 -16.65
N GLU A 100 1.75 -7.38 -15.45
CA GLU A 100 1.28 -8.71 -15.03
C GLU A 100 0.11 -9.23 -15.89
N LYS A 101 -0.73 -8.33 -16.40
CA LYS A 101 -1.82 -8.67 -17.32
C LYS A 101 -1.27 -8.99 -18.71
N ASP A 102 -0.35 -8.17 -19.22
CA ASP A 102 0.24 -8.32 -20.56
C ASP A 102 1.07 -9.61 -20.66
N VAL A 103 1.92 -9.89 -19.65
CA VAL A 103 2.69 -11.14 -19.58
C VAL A 103 1.75 -12.36 -19.58
N ARG A 104 0.65 -12.31 -18.81
CA ARG A 104 -0.35 -13.38 -18.83
C ARG A 104 -0.97 -13.56 -20.22
N GLN A 105 -1.34 -12.46 -20.89
CA GLN A 105 -1.90 -12.52 -22.22
C GLN A 105 -0.91 -13.07 -23.26
N GLN A 106 0.37 -12.68 -23.17
CA GLN A 106 1.42 -13.18 -24.06
C GLN A 106 1.64 -14.69 -23.88
N CYS A 107 1.68 -15.18 -22.64
CA CYS A 107 1.76 -16.62 -22.36
C CYS A 107 0.55 -17.38 -22.93
N VAL A 108 -0.67 -16.88 -22.73
CA VAL A 108 -1.89 -17.50 -23.28
C VAL A 108 -1.82 -17.58 -24.81
N ARG A 109 -1.40 -16.51 -25.49
CA ARG A 109 -1.23 -16.52 -26.96
C ARG A 109 -0.19 -17.54 -27.42
N CYS A 110 0.94 -17.68 -26.71
CA CYS A 110 1.98 -18.66 -27.06
C CYS A 110 1.51 -20.11 -26.92
N VAL A 111 0.66 -20.41 -25.93
CA VAL A 111 0.09 -21.75 -25.75
C VAL A 111 -0.95 -22.05 -26.84
N SER A 112 -1.78 -21.06 -27.21
CA SER A 112 -2.79 -21.22 -28.26
C SER A 112 -2.20 -21.38 -29.67
N LEU A 113 -1.00 -20.85 -29.94
CA LEU A 113 -0.30 -20.99 -31.22
C LEU A 113 0.50 -22.31 -31.35
N ARG A 114 0.57 -23.12 -30.29
CA ARG A 114 1.23 -24.45 -30.28
C ARG A 114 0.25 -25.63 -30.41
N ARG A 115 -1.04 -25.36 -30.66
CA ARG A 115 -2.04 -26.37 -31.05
C ARG A 115 -2.36 -26.19 -32.53
#